data_AF-A0AAN7MSE4-F1
#
_entry.id   AF-A0AAN7MSE4-F1
#
_cell.length_a   1.000
_cell.length_b   1.000
_cell.length_c   1.000
_cell.angle_alpha   90.00
_cell.angle_beta   90.00
_cell.angle_gamma   90.00
#
_symmetry.space_group_name_H-M   'P 1'
#
loop_
_entity.id
_entity.type
_entity.pdbx_description
1 polymer ?
#
loop_
_entity_poly.entity_id
_entity_poly.type
_entity_poly.pdbx_seq_one_letter_code
_entity_poly.pdbx_strand_id
1 'polypeptide(L)' 'MLCRRAEADPDIYGEKLEKQGICAHVFCLFFANKLFQQPVKEIGLMGFLPEDIGRTIARAAQKVRT' A
#
# COMPACT_ATOMS: atom_id res chain seq x y z
N MET A 1 -3.28 -4.26 4.24
CA MET A 1 -2.66 -4.73 2.98
C MET A 1 -3.46 -4.26 1.77
N LEU A 2 -2.81 -3.65 0.76
CA LEU A 2 -3.45 -3.09 -0.44
C LEU A 2 -3.99 -4.17 -1.39
N CYS A 3 -3.22 -5.22 -1.64
CA CYS A 3 -3.62 -6.35 -2.50
C CYS A 3 -4.39 -7.46 -1.77
N ARG A 4 -4.69 -7.28 -0.47
CA ARG A 4 -5.32 -8.25 0.44
C ARG A 4 -4.61 -9.61 0.58
N ARG A 5 -3.41 -9.75 0.01
CA ARG A 5 -2.55 -10.93 0.16
C ARG A 5 -1.32 -10.47 0.94
N ALA A 6 -1.20 -10.87 2.20
CA ALA A 6 -0.07 -10.46 3.04
C ALA A 6 1.19 -11.31 2.78
N GLU A 7 0.99 -12.59 2.45
CA GLU A 7 2.04 -13.55 2.10
C GLU A 7 2.02 -13.76 0.59
N ALA A 8 2.33 -12.70 -0.16
CA ALA A 8 2.44 -12.79 -1.61
C ALA A 8 3.91 -12.86 -2.00
N ASP A 9 4.19 -13.52 -3.13
CA ASP A 9 5.54 -13.68 -3.67
C ASP A 9 6.23 -12.31 -3.85
N PRO A 10 7.34 -12.02 -3.15
CA PRO A 10 8.08 -10.78 -3.29
C PRO A 10 8.55 -10.50 -4.71
N ASP A 11 8.81 -11.52 -5.53
CA ASP A 11 9.26 -11.36 -6.92
C ASP A 11 8.13 -10.81 -7.81
N ILE A 12 6.87 -11.04 -7.42
CA ILE A 12 5.69 -10.59 -8.17
C ILE A 12 5.17 -9.25 -7.64
N TYR A 13 5.16 -9.05 -6.31
CA TYR A 13 4.52 -7.90 -5.67
C TYR A 13 5.52 -6.84 -5.16
N GLY A 14 6.81 -7.15 -5.21
CA GLY A 14 7.88 -6.37 -4.61
C GLY A 14 7.99 -6.64 -3.11
N GLU A 15 9.06 -6.12 -2.50
CA GLU A 15 9.32 -6.31 -1.07
C GLU A 15 8.14 -5.84 -0.19
N LYS A 16 7.94 -6.54 0.92
CA LYS A 16 6.96 -6.15 1.94
C LYS A 16 7.56 -5.05 2.82
N LEU A 17 6.94 -3.88 2.80
CA LEU A 17 7.30 -2.77 3.68
C LEU A 17 6.33 -2.68 4.86
N GLU A 18 6.89 -2.43 6.05
CA GLU A 18 6.12 -2.26 7.27
C GLU A 18 6.62 -1.04 8.06
N LYS A 19 5.72 -0.10 8.35
CA LYS A 19 6.02 1.10 9.16
C LYS A 19 4.75 1.61 9.82
N GLN A 20 4.81 1.99 11.09
CA GLN A 20 3.69 2.59 11.84
C GLN A 20 2.37 1.77 11.74
N GLY A 21 2.46 0.43 11.76
CA GLY A 21 1.29 -0.46 11.66
C GLY A 21 0.70 -0.59 10.25
N ILE A 22 1.29 0.04 9.24
CA ILE A 22 0.92 -0.12 7.84
C ILE A 22 1.85 -1.14 7.19
N CYS A 23 1.24 -2.12 6.52
CA CYS A 23 1.92 -3.14 5.74
C CYS A 23 1.44 -3.12 4.28
N ALA A 24 2.38 -2.96 3.36
CA ALA A 24 2.13 -2.89 1.92
C ALA A 24 3.34 -3.42 1.14
N HIS A 25 3.11 -4.08 0.00
CA HIS A 25 4.19 -4.37 -0.94
C HIS A 25 4.57 -3.13 -1.75
N VAL A 26 5.84 -3.02 -2.13
CA VAL A 26 6.38 -1.92 -2.94
C VAL A 26 5.55 -1.69 -4.21
N PHE A 27 5.32 -2.71 -5.03
CA PHE A 27 4.59 -2.52 -6.28
C PHE A 27 3.10 -2.21 -6.04
N CYS A 28 2.53 -2.70 -4.93
CA CYS A 28 1.17 -2.34 -4.56
C CYS A 28 1.03 -0.83 -4.26
N LEU A 29 2.05 -0.19 -3.68
CA LEU A 29 2.05 1.26 -3.45
C LEU A 29 2.11 2.03 -4.78
N PHE A 30 2.98 1.61 -5.71
CA PHE A 30 3.15 2.28 -7.00
C PHE A 30 1.94 2.12 -7.94
N PHE A 31 1.27 0.98 -7.92
CA PHE A 31 0.12 0.70 -8.79
C PHE A 31 -1.24 0.94 -8.15
N ALA A 32 -1.30 1.39 -6.90
CA ALA A 32 -2.55 1.73 -6.24
C ALA A 32 -3.19 2.98 -6.87
N ASN A 33 -4.44 2.83 -7.31
CA ASN A 33 -5.21 3.96 -7.82
C ASN A 33 -5.42 5.04 -6.75
N LYS A 34 -5.18 6.30 -7.12
CA LYS A 34 -5.37 7.50 -6.27
C LYS A 34 -4.49 7.52 -5.03
N LEU A 35 -3.34 6.85 -5.07
CA LEU A 35 -2.27 6.98 -4.08
C LEU A 35 -1.14 7.80 -4.70
N PHE A 36 -0.74 8.89 -4.04
CA PHE A 36 0.24 9.82 -4.57
C PHE A 36 1.51 9.81 -3.72
N GLN A 37 2.65 9.64 -4.37
CA GLN A 37 3.95 9.68 -3.73
C GLN A 37 4.37 11.14 -3.51
N GLN A 38 4.73 11.49 -2.28
CA GLN A 38 5.34 12.77 -1.96
C GLN A 38 6.80 12.79 -2.45
N PRO A 39 7.36 13.97 -2.79
CA PRO A 39 8.76 14.08 -3.22
C PRO A 39 9.77 13.55 -2.19
N VAL A 40 9.43 13.69 -0.91
CA VAL A 40 10.27 13.29 0.23
C VAL A 40 9.93 11.86 0.64
N LYS A 41 10.85 10.93 0.39
CA LYS A 41 10.61 9.48 0.61
C LYS A 41 10.57 9.08 2.09
N GLU A 42 11.15 9.86 3.01
CA GLU A 42 11.10 9.54 4.44
C GLU A 42 9.70 9.74 5.05
N ILE A 43 8.85 10.54 4.40
CA ILE A 43 7.47 10.78 4.84
C ILE A 43 6.65 9.52 4.64
N GLY A 44 5.96 9.09 5.70
CA GLY A 44 5.08 7.92 5.63
C GLY A 44 5.83 6.66 5.21
N LEU A 45 5.28 5.94 4.24
CA LEU A 45 5.87 4.73 3.67
C LEU A 45 6.36 5.02 2.25
N MET A 46 7.67 5.17 2.05
CA MET A 46 8.27 5.51 0.74
C MET A 46 7.74 6.82 0.12
N GLY A 47 7.38 7.81 0.93
CA GLY A 47 6.75 9.05 0.49
C GLY A 47 5.22 8.96 0.36
N PHE A 48 4.61 7.80 0.58
CA PHE A 48 3.14 7.68 0.59
C PHE A 48 2.58 7.97 1.98
N LEU A 49 1.56 8.83 2.05
CA LEU A 49 0.95 9.22 3.32
C LEU A 49 0.22 8.03 3.98
N PRO A 50 0.47 7.76 5.27
CA PRO A 50 -0.17 6.66 6.00
C PRO A 50 -1.71 6.67 5.89
N GLU A 51 -2.31 7.86 6.00
CA GLU A 51 -3.76 8.06 5.93
C GLU A 51 -4.33 7.67 4.56
N ASP A 52 -3.64 8.02 3.47
CA ASP A 52 -4.07 7.69 2.11
C ASP A 52 -3.92 6.20 1.81
N ILE A 53 -2.86 5.57 2.33
CA ILE A 53 -2.68 4.11 2.25
C ILE A 53 -3.83 3.42 3.01
N GLY A 54 -4.12 3.85 4.23
CA GLY A 54 -5.22 3.32 5.04
C GLY A 54 -6.58 3.45 4.33
N ARG A 55 -6.89 4.62 3.77
CA ARG A 55 -8.11 4.87 2.99
C ARG A 55 -8.18 3.96 1.76
N THR A 56 -7.06 3.74 1.08
CA THR A 56 -6.99 2.87 -0.09
C THR A 56 -7.18 1.41 0.28
N ILE A 57 -6.63 0.96 1.42
CA ILE A 57 -6.88 -0.38 1.97
C ILE A 57 -8.37 -0.55 2.29
N ALA A 58 -9.00 0.44 2.95
CA ALA A 58 -10.43 0.39 3.28
C ALA A 58 -11.31 0.35 2.02
N ARG A 59 -10.95 1.11 0.97
CA ARG A 59 -11.63 1.05 -0.34
C ARG A 59 -11.42 -0.30 -1.02
N ALA A 60 -10.21 -0.83 -0.98
CA ALA A 60 -9.93 -2.15 -1.50
C ALA A 60 -10.81 -3.18 -0.80
N ALA A 61 -10.91 -3.17 0.54
CA ALA A 61 -11.79 -4.09 1.27
C ALA A 61 -13.28 -4.00 0.85
N GLN A 62 -13.77 -2.80 0.53
CA GLN A 62 -15.18 -2.58 0.14
C GLN A 62 -15.54 -3.08 -1.27
N LYS A 63 -14.58 -3.15 -2.20
CA LYS A 63 -14.82 -3.60 -3.59
C LYS A 63 -15.18 -5.10 -3.75
N VAL A 64 -15.34 -5.86 -2.65
CA VAL A 64 -15.64 -7.31 -2.66
C VAL A 64 -17.13 -7.61 -2.43
N ARG A 65 -17.98 -6.60 -2.25
CA ARG A 65 -19.40 -6.77 -1.94
C ARG A 65 -20.33 -6.72 -3.17
N THR A 66 -19.96 -7.41 -4.24
CA THR A 66 -20.81 -7.68 -5.41
C THR A 66 -20.34 -8.96 -6.06
#